data_AF-A0A0G9HG80-F1
#
_entry.id   AF-A0A0G9HG80-F1
#
_cell.length_a   1.000
_cell.length_b   1.000
_cell.length_c   1.000
_cell.angle_alpha   90.00
_cell.angle_beta   90.00
_cell.angle_gamma   90.00
#
_symmetry.space_group_name_H-M   'P 1'
#
loop_
_entity.id
_entity.type
_entity.pdbx_description
1 polymer ?
#
loop_
_entity_poly.entity_id
_entity_poly.type
_entity_poly.pdbx_seq_one_letter_code
_entity_poly.pdbx_strand_id
1 'polypeptide(L)'
;MNISEGRQFRSKAAGKCLAAAFFVTANFAIAQTVDGESAISSMSPLERSEIEVRANDKINAMLRGRTFFPGQASPLIARSRLDPKTNELLVDLGEENGLHAESLEMEDLQKHITEAASHVLGSIDGWEGVDLRFGGKDMYFWFPQQRPAEDLVRPAAATDDAKASSTDTIVLSAGHGVYYHEGYKKWIPQREVFFSAREDDVTQDFVAQLNQQMIRELWGRKRQKLEVVLARSLSSDIHEESGRPWRDIAGRYRIKALYPDIPELWHSRPDNQGVDNERIEDMYSRPALANHVNAAASIHIHTNAWEPETRGARFYYQKGQPESKRLASSLACHVREVLKSRPEFPDYVVDAVGRTGNYAELRSAKMPSSLIEIGFHTNEKDAAAMQRPDFRKFAMAGVRKGYELFRAGVACDPFKVTSITNISTFGSTISLQATYSGTPTFPVYLELGDEFGNVTYAQASSPAAPNLLEFDIQCRRRRAQVKFVGYFDDDDYVLTKKPFTADCWGWMGG
;
A
#
# COMPACT_ATOMS: atom_id res chain seq x y z
N MET A 1 32.19 -48.66 -44.67
CA MET A 1 33.58 -48.95 -45.07
C MET A 1 34.42 -47.71 -44.78
N ASN A 2 35.46 -47.93 -43.95
CA ASN A 2 36.65 -47.11 -43.61
C ASN A 2 36.43 -45.67 -43.13
N ILE A 3 36.68 -45.28 -41.87
CA ILE A 3 37.82 -45.47 -40.93
C ILE A 3 39.15 -44.90 -41.45
N SER A 4 39.71 -43.96 -40.67
CA SER A 4 41.10 -43.83 -40.15
C SER A 4 41.61 -42.38 -40.28
N GLU A 5 41.83 -41.61 -39.20
CA GLU A 5 42.87 -41.69 -38.14
C GLU A 5 44.30 -41.25 -38.53
N GLY A 6 44.89 -40.44 -37.64
CA GLY A 6 46.35 -40.26 -37.44
C GLY A 6 46.85 -38.83 -37.71
N ARG A 7 47.77 -38.21 -36.94
CA ARG A 7 48.58 -38.61 -35.78
C ARG A 7 49.23 -37.37 -35.14
N GLN A 8 49.35 -37.42 -33.82
CA GLN A 8 50.34 -36.87 -32.89
C GLN A 8 51.53 -36.02 -33.38
N PHE A 9 51.88 -35.00 -32.59
CA PHE A 9 53.26 -34.82 -32.10
C PHE A 9 53.29 -34.41 -30.62
N ARG A 10 54.12 -35.10 -29.84
CA ARG A 10 54.50 -34.81 -28.44
C ARG A 10 55.87 -34.11 -28.45
N SER A 11 56.10 -33.22 -27.47
CA SER A 11 57.41 -33.10 -26.82
C SER A 11 57.22 -32.88 -25.31
N LYS A 12 58.13 -33.48 -24.53
CA LYS A 12 58.21 -33.47 -23.06
C LYS A 12 59.45 -32.68 -22.64
N ALA A 13 59.35 -31.91 -21.54
CA ALA A 13 60.38 -31.73 -20.49
C ALA A 13 59.74 -30.91 -19.36
N ALA A 14 59.43 -31.46 -18.18
CA ALA A 14 60.31 -31.75 -17.03
C ALA A 14 60.39 -30.57 -16.03
N GLY A 15 59.94 -30.81 -14.80
CA GLY A 15 60.10 -29.90 -13.66
C GLY A 15 59.09 -30.17 -12.54
N LYS A 16 59.41 -31.09 -11.62
CA LYS A 16 58.65 -31.33 -10.39
C LYS A 16 59.04 -30.27 -9.34
N CYS A 17 58.07 -29.58 -8.74
CA CYS A 17 58.19 -28.99 -7.42
C CYS A 17 56.92 -29.28 -6.62
N LEU A 18 57.12 -29.82 -5.41
CA LEU A 18 56.08 -30.04 -4.39
C LEU A 18 55.41 -28.71 -4.02
N ALA A 19 54.08 -28.69 -3.96
CA ALA A 19 53.34 -27.67 -3.22
C ALA A 19 52.22 -28.36 -2.42
N ALA A 20 52.23 -28.10 -1.12
CA ALA A 20 51.30 -28.62 -0.13
C ALA A 20 49.86 -28.20 -0.44
N ALA A 21 48.93 -29.15 -0.37
CA ALA A 21 47.51 -28.88 -0.44
C ALA A 21 47.04 -28.25 0.88
N PHE A 22 46.87 -26.93 0.89
CA PHE A 22 46.06 -26.25 1.90
C PHE A 22 44.58 -26.46 1.55
N PHE A 23 43.89 -27.25 2.38
CA PHE A 23 42.43 -27.24 2.42
C PHE A 23 41.98 -25.86 2.89
N VAL A 24 41.52 -25.02 1.97
CA VAL A 24 40.71 -23.85 2.32
C VAL A 24 39.30 -24.38 2.57
N THR A 25 38.93 -24.50 3.85
CA THR A 25 37.54 -24.67 4.23
C THR A 25 36.78 -23.42 3.80
N ALA A 26 35.88 -23.58 2.82
CA ALA A 26 34.92 -22.55 2.49
C ALA A 26 34.03 -22.32 3.72
N ASN A 27 34.23 -21.19 4.39
CA ASN A 27 33.25 -20.67 5.33
C ASN A 27 31.98 -20.39 4.53
N PHE A 28 30.98 -21.26 4.67
CA PHE A 28 29.61 -20.90 4.33
C PHE A 28 29.24 -19.70 5.20
N ALA A 29 29.09 -18.54 4.56
CA ALA A 29 28.46 -17.40 5.19
C ALA A 29 27.05 -17.82 5.61
N ILE A 30 26.86 -17.96 6.91
CA ILE A 30 25.53 -18.01 7.51
C ILE A 30 24.85 -16.71 7.07
N ALA A 31 23.73 -16.83 6.37
CA ALA A 31 22.88 -15.70 6.06
C ALA A 31 22.49 -15.04 7.40
N GLN A 32 23.10 -13.90 7.70
CA GLN A 32 22.62 -13.03 8.76
C GLN A 32 21.21 -12.61 8.36
N THR A 33 20.26 -12.95 9.22
CA THR A 33 18.97 -12.27 9.29
C THR A 33 19.27 -10.77 9.40
N VAL A 34 18.74 -9.98 8.47
CA VAL A 34 18.84 -8.52 8.50
C VAL A 34 18.02 -8.05 9.70
N ASP A 35 18.68 -7.91 10.86
CA ASP A 35 18.16 -7.09 11.94
C ASP A 35 18.04 -5.66 11.39
N GLY A 36 16.86 -5.06 11.50
CA GLY A 36 16.60 -3.71 10.98
C GLY A 36 17.61 -2.71 11.53
N GLU A 37 18.04 -1.75 10.70
CA GLU A 37 18.94 -0.69 11.13
C GLU A 37 18.26 0.11 12.26
N SER A 38 19.04 0.45 13.29
CA SER A 38 18.58 1.16 14.49
C SER A 38 17.86 2.47 14.13
N ALA A 39 16.87 2.89 14.93
CA ALA A 39 16.16 4.14 14.71
C ALA A 39 17.12 5.34 14.57
N ILE A 40 16.77 6.30 13.69
CA ILE A 40 17.58 7.51 13.41
C ILE A 40 17.98 8.24 14.70
N SER A 41 17.07 8.28 15.68
CA SER A 41 17.28 8.88 17.00
C SER A 41 18.39 8.24 17.83
N SER A 42 18.73 6.97 17.56
CA SER A 42 19.77 6.21 18.28
C SER A 42 21.12 6.17 17.57
N MET A 43 21.22 6.68 16.33
CA MET A 43 22.44 6.64 15.54
C MET A 43 23.48 7.68 15.99
N SER A 44 24.75 7.30 15.94
CA SER A 44 25.88 8.22 16.13
C SER A 44 25.92 9.30 15.03
N PRO A 45 26.62 10.43 15.25
CA PRO A 45 26.81 11.43 14.20
C PRO A 45 27.49 10.90 12.93
N LEU A 46 28.40 9.92 13.06
CA LEU A 46 29.12 9.33 11.93
C LEU A 46 28.19 8.45 11.08
N GLU A 47 27.46 7.54 11.72
CA GLU A 47 26.48 6.67 11.02
C GLU A 47 25.44 7.49 10.27
N ARG A 48 24.93 8.57 10.89
CA ARG A 48 24.01 9.50 10.22
C ARG A 48 24.66 10.17 9.02
N SER A 49 25.89 10.68 9.17
CA SER A 49 26.60 11.33 8.06
C SER A 49 26.82 10.39 6.88
N GLU A 50 27.08 9.10 7.12
CA GLU A 50 27.25 8.10 6.05
C GLU A 50 25.93 7.81 5.32
N ILE A 51 24.82 7.75 6.04
CA ILE A 51 23.47 7.62 5.46
C ILE A 51 23.10 8.87 4.66
N GLU A 52 23.35 10.06 5.21
CA GLU A 52 23.10 11.35 4.56
C GLU A 52 23.83 11.46 3.23
N VAL A 53 25.12 11.07 3.17
CA VAL A 53 25.90 11.05 1.92
C VAL A 53 25.28 10.10 0.90
N ARG A 54 24.96 8.85 1.29
CA ARG A 54 24.34 7.86 0.39
C ARG A 54 22.98 8.35 -0.16
N ALA A 55 22.14 8.90 0.70
CA ALA A 55 20.84 9.45 0.31
C ALA A 55 21.01 10.65 -0.63
N ASN A 56 21.91 11.57 -0.29
CA ASN A 56 22.18 12.75 -1.10
C ASN A 56 22.71 12.38 -2.50
N ASP A 57 23.58 11.38 -2.60
CA ASP A 57 24.12 10.89 -3.86
C ASP A 57 23.03 10.23 -4.72
N LYS A 58 22.18 9.37 -4.13
CA LYS A 58 21.08 8.72 -4.86
C LYS A 58 20.06 9.75 -5.36
N ILE A 59 19.72 10.75 -4.55
CA ILE A 59 18.81 11.84 -4.96
C ILE A 59 19.44 12.67 -6.08
N ASN A 60 20.67 13.15 -5.92
CA ASN A 60 21.31 13.98 -6.94
C ASN A 60 21.62 13.21 -8.23
N ALA A 61 21.85 11.91 -8.17
CA ALA A 61 21.98 11.06 -9.37
C ALA A 61 20.68 11.06 -10.19
N MET A 62 19.52 11.08 -9.52
CA MET A 62 18.22 11.17 -10.20
C MET A 62 17.94 12.57 -10.76
N LEU A 63 18.32 13.63 -10.04
CA LEU A 63 18.11 15.01 -10.49
C LEU A 63 19.00 15.37 -11.71
N ARG A 64 20.16 14.74 -11.84
CA ARG A 64 21.19 15.10 -12.81
C ARG A 64 20.70 15.04 -14.26
N GLY A 65 20.85 16.16 -14.96
CA GLY A 65 20.58 16.25 -16.40
C GLY A 65 19.09 16.23 -16.76
N ARG A 66 18.21 16.44 -15.79
CA ARG A 66 16.76 16.48 -15.98
C ARG A 66 16.19 17.87 -15.68
N THR A 67 15.11 18.19 -16.36
CA THR A 67 14.26 19.35 -16.09
C THR A 67 12.89 18.82 -15.70
N PHE A 68 12.37 19.26 -14.55
CA PHE A 68 11.13 18.74 -13.97
C PHE A 68 9.94 19.67 -14.18
N PHE A 69 10.18 20.99 -14.26
CA PHE A 69 9.11 21.97 -14.45
C PHE A 69 9.51 23.14 -15.35
N PRO A 70 8.54 23.77 -16.04
CA PRO A 70 8.78 25.01 -16.77
C PRO A 70 9.31 26.10 -15.83
N GLY A 71 10.35 26.82 -16.27
CA GLY A 71 10.95 27.89 -15.48
C GLY A 71 11.89 27.43 -14.37
N GLN A 72 12.22 26.12 -14.29
CA GLN A 72 13.26 25.61 -13.39
C GLN A 72 14.55 26.43 -13.54
N ALA A 73 15.09 26.88 -12.42
CA ALA A 73 16.40 27.53 -12.37
C ALA A 73 17.51 26.52 -12.76
N SER A 74 18.79 26.89 -12.57
CA SER A 74 19.95 26.01 -12.76
C SER A 74 19.72 24.55 -12.30
N PRO A 75 20.50 23.57 -12.80
CA PRO A 75 20.30 22.16 -12.45
C PRO A 75 20.04 21.96 -10.96
N LEU A 76 18.96 21.26 -10.62
CA LEU A 76 18.58 21.06 -9.21
C LEU A 76 19.68 20.30 -8.49
N ILE A 77 20.11 20.85 -7.35
CA ILE A 77 21.07 20.22 -6.45
C ILE A 77 20.38 20.06 -5.10
N ALA A 78 20.16 18.82 -4.70
CA ALA A 78 19.62 18.50 -3.38
C ALA A 78 20.74 18.55 -2.32
N ARG A 79 20.41 19.07 -1.15
CA ARG A 79 21.20 18.92 0.07
C ARG A 79 20.38 18.16 1.11
N SER A 80 20.86 16.98 1.49
CA SER A 80 20.11 16.07 2.35
C SER A 80 20.69 16.02 3.77
N ARG A 81 19.82 15.97 4.79
CA ARG A 81 20.21 15.85 6.20
C ARG A 81 19.15 15.09 6.99
N LEU A 82 19.56 14.20 7.89
CA LEU A 82 18.66 13.50 8.79
C LEU A 82 18.23 14.41 9.96
N ASP A 83 16.93 14.44 10.24
CA ASP A 83 16.39 15.05 11.45
C ASP A 83 16.04 13.96 12.49
N PRO A 84 16.85 13.78 13.55
CA PRO A 84 16.59 12.77 14.59
C PRO A 84 15.38 13.10 15.47
N LYS A 85 14.81 14.31 15.37
CA LYS A 85 13.62 14.69 16.15
C LYS A 85 12.34 14.23 15.47
N THR A 86 12.31 14.28 14.14
CA THR A 86 11.13 13.89 13.35
C THR A 86 11.30 12.56 12.64
N ASN A 87 12.51 11.96 12.69
CA ASN A 87 12.90 10.76 11.94
C ASN A 87 12.67 10.92 10.42
N GLU A 88 12.85 12.13 9.89
CA GLU A 88 12.73 12.42 8.46
C GLU A 88 14.08 12.72 7.82
N LEU A 89 14.14 12.59 6.50
CA LEU A 89 15.22 13.16 5.69
C LEU A 89 14.78 14.55 5.21
N LEU A 90 15.45 15.59 5.71
CA LEU A 90 15.31 16.94 5.17
C LEU A 90 16.05 17.00 3.82
N VAL A 91 15.37 17.47 2.77
CA VAL A 91 15.97 17.66 1.45
C VAL A 91 15.75 19.10 1.01
N ASP A 92 16.83 19.88 0.91
CA ASP A 92 16.79 21.27 0.47
C ASP A 92 17.12 21.39 -1.02
N LEU A 93 16.22 22.00 -1.79
CA LEU A 93 16.37 22.23 -3.23
C LEU A 93 16.80 23.67 -3.60
N GLY A 94 17.13 24.51 -2.62
CA GLY A 94 17.49 25.92 -2.84
C GLY A 94 16.29 26.86 -2.81
N GLU A 95 16.54 28.11 -2.40
CA GLU A 95 15.52 29.14 -2.20
C GLU A 95 14.84 29.52 -3.53
N GLU A 96 15.58 29.49 -4.63
CA GLU A 96 15.13 29.82 -5.98
C GLU A 96 13.98 28.94 -6.48
N ASN A 97 13.82 27.74 -5.92
CA ASN A 97 12.75 26.80 -6.29
C ASN A 97 11.50 26.93 -5.42
N GLY A 98 11.52 27.81 -4.40
CA GLY A 98 10.43 27.96 -3.45
C GLY A 98 9.11 28.44 -4.07
N LEU A 99 9.15 29.27 -5.11
CA LEU A 99 7.97 29.71 -5.85
C LEU A 99 7.30 28.60 -6.69
N HIS A 100 7.93 27.43 -6.78
CA HIS A 100 7.34 26.25 -7.41
C HIS A 100 6.83 25.24 -6.39
N ALA A 101 6.94 25.52 -5.08
CA ALA A 101 6.69 24.55 -4.01
C ALA A 101 5.27 23.94 -4.01
N GLU A 102 4.26 24.64 -4.53
CA GLU A 102 2.88 24.12 -4.62
C GLU A 102 2.51 23.55 -6.01
N SER A 103 3.44 23.50 -6.97
CA SER A 103 3.13 23.03 -8.33
C SER A 103 2.99 21.51 -8.38
N LEU A 104 2.24 21.02 -9.37
CA LEU A 104 2.04 19.59 -9.56
C LEU A 104 3.34 18.87 -9.94
N GLU A 105 4.18 19.54 -10.70
CA GLU A 105 5.50 19.03 -11.09
C GLU A 105 6.44 18.94 -9.87
N MET A 106 6.31 19.86 -8.90
CA MET A 106 7.06 19.78 -7.65
C MET A 106 6.55 18.64 -6.77
N GLU A 107 5.24 18.40 -6.75
CA GLU A 107 4.65 17.26 -6.05
C GLU A 107 5.13 15.93 -6.66
N ASP A 108 5.12 15.79 -7.99
CA ASP A 108 5.68 14.64 -8.70
C ASP A 108 7.20 14.51 -8.45
N LEU A 109 7.96 15.62 -8.42
CA LEU A 109 9.37 15.61 -8.03
C LEU A 109 9.58 15.17 -6.57
N GLN A 110 8.70 15.56 -5.65
CA GLN A 110 8.79 15.12 -4.27
C GLN A 110 8.55 13.60 -4.15
N LYS A 111 7.62 13.03 -4.93
CA LYS A 111 7.44 11.56 -5.01
C LYS A 111 8.75 10.89 -5.41
N HIS A 112 9.37 11.39 -6.48
CA HIS A 112 10.65 10.93 -7.00
C HIS A 112 11.78 11.00 -5.96
N ILE A 113 11.92 12.12 -5.26
CA ILE A 113 12.91 12.27 -4.19
C ILE A 113 12.63 11.30 -3.03
N THR A 114 11.36 11.14 -2.64
CA THR A 114 10.95 10.24 -1.56
C THR A 114 11.25 8.78 -1.90
N GLU A 115 11.01 8.36 -3.14
CA GLU A 115 11.36 7.01 -3.58
C GLU A 115 12.88 6.83 -3.63
N ALA A 116 13.64 7.79 -4.19
CA ALA A 116 15.11 7.76 -4.17
C ALA A 116 15.68 7.63 -2.74
N ALA A 117 15.14 8.40 -1.80
CA ALA A 117 15.48 8.31 -0.39
C ALA A 117 15.13 6.94 0.20
N SER A 118 13.97 6.38 -0.13
CA SER A 118 13.52 5.08 0.40
C SER A 118 14.43 3.90 0.03
N HIS A 119 15.14 3.97 -1.09
CA HIS A 119 16.15 2.96 -1.45
C HIS A 119 17.35 2.94 -0.49
N VAL A 120 17.57 4.02 0.26
CA VAL A 120 18.64 4.14 1.26
C VAL A 120 18.09 4.02 2.68
N LEU A 121 16.95 4.64 2.96
CA LEU A 121 16.40 4.76 4.32
C LEU A 121 15.27 3.77 4.65
N GLY A 122 14.71 3.06 3.66
CA GLY A 122 13.51 2.23 3.85
C GLY A 122 13.69 1.05 4.81
N SER A 123 14.92 0.65 5.11
CA SER A 123 15.25 -0.39 6.11
C SER A 123 15.52 0.15 7.52
N ILE A 124 15.57 1.46 7.70
CA ILE A 124 15.80 2.12 8.98
C ILE A 124 14.48 2.14 9.75
N ASP A 125 14.49 1.61 10.97
CA ASP A 125 13.30 1.60 11.81
C ASP A 125 12.86 3.03 12.16
N GLY A 126 11.56 3.27 12.07
CA GLY A 126 10.95 4.56 12.40
C GLY A 126 11.19 5.71 11.40
N TRP A 127 11.83 5.50 10.24
CA TRP A 127 11.91 6.54 9.21
C TRP A 127 10.51 6.97 8.75
N GLU A 128 10.22 8.27 8.87
CA GLU A 128 8.88 8.80 8.61
C GLU A 128 8.68 9.28 7.17
N GLY A 129 9.74 9.68 6.47
CA GLY A 129 9.65 10.17 5.10
C GLY A 129 10.64 11.28 4.76
N VAL A 130 10.30 12.08 3.75
CA VAL A 130 11.09 13.23 3.28
C VAL A 130 10.35 14.53 3.57
N ASP A 131 11.08 15.51 4.11
CA ASP A 131 10.61 16.88 4.30
C ASP A 131 11.36 17.80 3.32
N LEU A 132 10.63 18.29 2.32
CA LEU A 132 11.18 19.11 1.25
C LEU A 132 11.29 20.58 1.67
N ARG A 133 12.48 21.15 1.50
CA ARG A 133 12.83 22.52 1.90
C ARG A 133 13.37 23.32 0.72
N PHE A 134 13.26 24.65 0.82
CA PHE A 134 13.69 25.61 -0.19
C PHE A 134 14.44 26.75 0.52
N GLY A 135 15.77 26.66 0.60
CA GLY A 135 16.56 27.61 1.38
C GLY A 135 16.24 27.56 2.87
N GLY A 136 16.02 26.35 3.40
CA GLY A 136 15.63 26.07 4.78
C GLY A 136 14.15 26.27 5.10
N LYS A 137 13.35 26.76 4.14
CA LYS A 137 11.92 27.09 4.34
C LYS A 137 11.04 25.98 3.78
N ASP A 138 9.93 25.64 4.44
CA ASP A 138 8.93 24.74 3.85
C ASP A 138 8.07 25.46 2.80
N MET A 139 7.26 24.68 2.07
CA MET A 139 6.27 25.18 1.13
C MET A 139 5.32 26.22 1.75
N TYR A 140 4.98 26.13 3.03
CA TYR A 140 4.04 27.06 3.67
C TYR A 140 4.62 28.45 3.95
N PHE A 141 5.94 28.61 3.87
CA PHE A 141 6.54 29.93 3.81
C PHE A 141 6.17 30.66 2.51
N TRP A 142 6.20 29.93 1.39
CA TRP A 142 5.96 30.48 0.05
C TRP A 142 4.46 30.57 -0.27
N PHE A 143 3.69 29.61 0.22
CA PHE A 143 2.25 29.49 0.01
C PHE A 143 1.54 29.34 1.36
N PRO A 144 1.45 30.41 2.17
CA PRO A 144 0.86 30.37 3.51
C PRO A 144 -0.60 29.92 3.50
N GLN A 145 -1.33 30.19 2.42
CA GLN A 145 -2.72 29.74 2.21
C GLN A 145 -2.87 28.22 2.09
N GLN A 146 -1.80 27.49 1.77
CA GLN A 146 -1.80 26.02 1.69
C GLN A 146 -1.60 25.38 3.06
N ARG A 147 -1.28 26.16 4.09
CA ARG A 147 -1.03 25.63 5.43
C ARG A 147 -2.28 24.92 5.95
N PRO A 148 -2.16 23.66 6.43
CA PRO A 148 -3.26 23.01 7.13
C PRO A 148 -3.71 23.89 8.29
N ALA A 149 -5.02 23.99 8.50
CA ALA A 149 -5.57 24.78 9.60
C ALA A 149 -4.99 24.30 10.96
N GLU A 150 -4.74 25.22 11.90
CA GLU A 150 -4.01 24.93 13.14
C GLU A 150 -4.68 23.86 14.03
N ASP A 151 -6.00 23.72 13.91
CA ASP A 151 -6.82 22.68 14.53
C ASP A 151 -6.53 21.27 13.97
N LEU A 152 -5.98 21.16 12.77
CA LEU A 152 -5.58 19.89 12.14
C LEU A 152 -4.18 19.42 12.54
N VAL A 153 -3.32 20.34 13.02
CA VAL A 153 -1.90 20.11 13.31
C VAL A 153 -1.66 19.83 14.80
N ARG A 154 -2.60 20.22 15.68
CA ARG A 154 -2.51 19.86 17.08
C ARG A 154 -2.67 18.34 17.21
N PRO A 155 -1.75 17.61 17.88
CA PRO A 155 -2.12 16.30 18.38
C PRO A 155 -3.38 16.53 19.20
N ALA A 156 -4.45 15.79 18.91
CA ALA A 156 -5.60 15.78 19.79
C ALA A 156 -5.03 15.54 21.19
N ALA A 157 -4.97 16.59 22.00
CA ALA A 157 -4.88 16.40 23.43
C ALA A 157 -6.01 15.41 23.74
N ALA A 158 -5.79 14.49 24.65
CA ALA A 158 -6.84 13.65 25.21
C ALA A 158 -7.85 14.52 25.99
N THR A 159 -8.42 15.53 25.34
CA THR A 159 -9.69 16.13 25.65
C THR A 159 -10.72 15.16 25.08
N ASP A 160 -11.67 14.76 25.91
CA ASP A 160 -12.82 13.89 25.61
C ASP A 160 -13.68 14.35 24.39
N ASP A 161 -13.28 15.43 23.72
CA ASP A 161 -13.90 16.05 22.55
C ASP A 161 -13.31 15.62 21.20
N ALA A 162 -12.36 14.67 21.16
CA ALA A 162 -12.10 13.88 19.96
C ALA A 162 -13.29 12.92 19.74
N LYS A 163 -14.49 13.47 19.54
CA LYS A 163 -15.56 12.77 18.86
C LYS A 163 -14.99 12.43 17.49
N ALA A 164 -14.54 11.18 17.34
CA ALA A 164 -14.60 10.49 16.06
C ALA A 164 -15.90 10.96 15.40
N SER A 165 -15.79 11.57 14.22
CA SER A 165 -16.95 12.12 13.52
C SER A 165 -18.11 11.15 13.68
N SER A 166 -19.22 11.61 14.26
CA SER A 166 -20.40 10.76 14.46
C SER A 166 -21.07 10.39 13.12
N THR A 167 -20.48 10.82 11.99
CA THR A 167 -20.88 10.42 10.65
C THR A 167 -20.27 9.06 10.33
N ASP A 168 -21.08 8.16 9.78
CA ASP A 168 -20.62 6.89 9.24
C ASP A 168 -20.17 7.05 7.76
N THR A 169 -19.76 8.24 7.34
CA THR A 169 -19.46 8.55 5.93
C THR A 169 -17.96 8.41 5.64
N ILE A 170 -17.58 7.64 4.62
CA ILE A 170 -16.22 7.58 4.07
C ILE A 170 -16.21 8.12 2.65
N VAL A 171 -15.17 8.90 2.29
CA VAL A 171 -14.91 9.27 0.90
C VAL A 171 -13.84 8.37 0.29
N LEU A 172 -14.15 7.77 -0.84
CA LEU A 172 -13.18 7.04 -1.68
C LEU A 172 -12.91 7.83 -2.97
N SER A 173 -11.64 7.97 -3.31
CA SER A 173 -11.20 8.73 -4.48
C SER A 173 -10.25 7.90 -5.33
N ALA A 174 -10.61 7.67 -6.61
CA ALA A 174 -9.71 7.09 -7.59
C ALA A 174 -8.84 8.21 -8.17
N GLY A 175 -7.52 8.06 -8.16
CA GLY A 175 -6.55 9.01 -8.71
C GLY A 175 -6.90 9.44 -10.14
N HIS A 176 -6.61 10.70 -10.48
CA HIS A 176 -6.69 11.20 -11.86
C HIS A 176 -8.07 11.06 -12.54
N GLY A 177 -8.11 10.92 -13.87
CA GLY A 177 -9.31 10.87 -14.69
C GLY A 177 -9.24 11.89 -15.83
N VAL A 178 -10.07 11.68 -16.85
CA VAL A 178 -10.10 12.54 -18.04
C VAL A 178 -10.59 13.94 -17.67
N TYR A 179 -9.85 14.96 -18.09
CA TYR A 179 -10.14 16.38 -17.88
C TYR A 179 -9.99 17.17 -19.18
N TYR A 180 -10.58 18.37 -19.22
CA TYR A 180 -10.45 19.28 -20.33
C TYR A 180 -9.17 20.11 -20.18
N HIS A 181 -8.25 19.93 -21.13
CA HIS A 181 -7.01 20.69 -21.18
C HIS A 181 -7.21 21.91 -22.07
N GLU A 182 -7.06 23.12 -21.51
CA GLU A 182 -7.36 24.38 -22.18
C GLU A 182 -6.44 24.67 -23.37
N GLY A 183 -5.14 24.33 -23.24
CA GLY A 183 -4.17 24.47 -24.34
C GLY A 183 -4.49 23.61 -25.57
N TYR A 184 -4.81 22.32 -25.37
CA TYR A 184 -5.18 21.42 -26.47
C TYR A 184 -6.64 21.51 -26.90
N LYS A 185 -7.48 22.15 -26.09
CA LYS A 185 -8.94 22.24 -26.26
C LYS A 185 -9.60 20.87 -26.39
N LYS A 186 -9.14 19.90 -25.59
CA LYS A 186 -9.55 18.49 -25.68
C LYS A 186 -9.62 17.85 -24.30
N TRP A 187 -10.50 16.86 -24.21
CA TRP A 187 -10.59 15.94 -23.08
C TRP A 187 -9.50 14.87 -23.17
N ILE A 188 -8.55 14.90 -22.23
CA ILE A 188 -7.38 14.00 -22.21
C ILE A 188 -7.23 13.34 -20.82
N PRO A 189 -6.67 12.12 -20.75
CA PRO A 189 -6.24 11.55 -19.47
C PRO A 189 -5.14 12.41 -18.83
N GLN A 190 -5.00 12.34 -17.51
CA GLN A 190 -3.93 13.03 -16.79
C GLN A 190 -2.61 12.25 -16.81
N ARG A 191 -2.62 10.93 -17.00
CA ARG A 191 -1.42 10.09 -17.03
C ARG A 191 -1.25 9.32 -18.35
N GLU A 192 -0.01 8.95 -18.62
CA GLU A 192 0.38 8.14 -19.77
C GLU A 192 0.11 6.64 -19.53
N VAL A 193 0.22 5.84 -20.59
CA VAL A 193 0.03 4.38 -20.55
C VAL A 193 1.38 3.69 -20.41
N PHE A 194 1.53 2.80 -19.43
CA PHE A 194 2.68 1.92 -19.24
C PHE A 194 2.24 0.46 -19.15
N PHE A 195 2.88 -0.44 -19.90
CA PHE A 195 2.53 -1.89 -19.91
C PHE A 195 1.02 -2.17 -20.03
N SER A 196 0.31 -1.36 -20.84
CA SER A 196 -1.16 -1.40 -21.01
C SER A 196 -1.99 -0.98 -19.78
N ALA A 197 -1.36 -0.52 -18.71
CA ALA A 197 -2.01 0.11 -17.57
C ALA A 197 -1.92 1.64 -17.68
N ARG A 198 -3.03 2.33 -17.42
CA ARG A 198 -3.07 3.77 -17.21
C ARG A 198 -3.69 4.03 -15.85
N GLU A 199 -3.05 4.90 -15.08
CA GLU A 199 -3.48 5.21 -13.72
C GLU A 199 -4.93 5.73 -13.66
N ASP A 200 -5.33 6.59 -14.61
CA ASP A 200 -6.69 7.15 -14.73
C ASP A 200 -7.79 6.07 -14.74
N ASP A 201 -7.48 4.90 -15.30
CA ASP A 201 -8.42 3.79 -15.49
C ASP A 201 -8.30 2.76 -14.36
N VAL A 202 -7.09 2.29 -14.05
CA VAL A 202 -6.89 1.17 -13.12
C VAL A 202 -7.31 1.54 -11.68
N THR A 203 -7.14 2.80 -11.29
CA THR A 203 -7.55 3.29 -9.97
C THR A 203 -9.08 3.23 -9.79
N GLN A 204 -9.86 3.38 -10.86
CA GLN A 204 -11.32 3.20 -10.82
C GLN A 204 -11.72 1.75 -10.57
N ASP A 205 -10.96 0.78 -11.08
CA ASP A 205 -11.24 -0.63 -10.82
C ASP A 205 -10.99 -0.99 -9.35
N PHE A 206 -9.94 -0.41 -8.75
CA PHE A 206 -9.69 -0.55 -7.31
C PHE A 206 -10.79 0.10 -6.48
N VAL A 207 -11.19 1.33 -6.79
CA VAL A 207 -12.28 2.01 -6.05
C VAL A 207 -13.61 1.29 -6.24
N ALA A 208 -13.90 0.78 -7.44
CA ALA A 208 -15.09 -0.04 -7.68
C ALA A 208 -15.11 -1.30 -6.80
N GLN A 209 -13.97 -1.99 -6.71
CA GLN A 209 -13.81 -3.18 -5.89
C GLN A 209 -13.94 -2.87 -4.39
N LEU A 210 -13.33 -1.78 -3.91
CA LEU A 210 -13.42 -1.34 -2.52
C LEU A 210 -14.85 -0.90 -2.16
N ASN A 211 -15.48 -0.10 -3.01
CA ASN A 211 -16.87 0.33 -2.84
C ASN A 211 -17.81 -0.87 -2.75
N GLN A 212 -17.64 -1.86 -3.63
CA GLN A 212 -18.43 -3.09 -3.58
C GLN A 212 -18.24 -3.84 -2.26
N GLN A 213 -17.01 -3.95 -1.76
CA GLN A 213 -16.71 -4.64 -0.49
C GLN A 213 -17.29 -3.90 0.71
N MET A 214 -17.12 -2.58 0.78
CA MET A 214 -17.68 -1.72 1.84
C MET A 214 -19.21 -1.77 1.89
N ILE A 215 -19.89 -1.80 0.72
CA ILE A 215 -21.36 -1.85 0.67
C ILE A 215 -21.89 -3.26 0.96
N ARG A 216 -21.23 -4.33 0.49
CA ARG A 216 -21.70 -5.72 0.70
C ARG A 216 -21.79 -6.10 2.17
N GLU A 217 -20.89 -5.61 3.01
CA GLU A 217 -20.91 -5.92 4.45
C GLU A 217 -22.06 -5.27 5.21
N LEU A 218 -22.74 -4.27 4.63
CA LEU A 218 -23.96 -3.68 5.19
C LEU A 218 -25.15 -4.65 5.17
N TRP A 219 -25.10 -5.73 4.38
CA TRP A 219 -26.24 -6.63 4.14
C TRP A 219 -26.23 -7.90 5.00
N GLY A 220 -25.17 -8.15 5.78
CA GLY A 220 -24.97 -9.43 6.50
C GLY A 220 -24.54 -9.36 7.96
N ARG A 221 -24.12 -8.20 8.47
CA ARG A 221 -23.72 -8.02 9.88
C ARG A 221 -24.50 -6.85 10.50
N LYS A 222 -24.92 -6.96 11.77
CA LYS A 222 -25.45 -5.83 12.57
C LYS A 222 -24.35 -4.79 12.88
N ARG A 223 -23.68 -4.24 11.86
CA ARG A 223 -22.71 -3.14 11.99
C ARG A 223 -23.32 -1.84 11.46
N GLN A 224 -22.88 -0.72 12.03
CA GLN A 224 -23.32 0.63 11.70
C GLN A 224 -23.31 0.87 10.18
N LYS A 225 -24.31 1.61 9.68
CA LYS A 225 -24.52 1.87 8.25
C LYS A 225 -23.44 2.80 7.74
N LEU A 226 -22.33 2.26 7.21
CA LEU A 226 -21.31 3.04 6.52
C LEU A 226 -21.87 3.61 5.20
N GLU A 227 -21.83 4.92 5.04
CA GLU A 227 -22.12 5.60 3.78
C GLU A 227 -20.82 5.78 3.00
N VAL A 228 -20.78 5.31 1.76
CA VAL A 228 -19.63 5.48 0.87
C VAL A 228 -19.93 6.57 -0.14
N VAL A 229 -19.19 7.67 -0.09
CA VAL A 229 -19.22 8.75 -1.07
C VAL A 229 -18.02 8.60 -1.99
N LEU A 230 -18.24 8.69 -3.30
CA LEU A 230 -17.20 8.51 -4.31
C LEU A 230 -16.86 9.84 -4.96
N ALA A 231 -15.59 10.22 -5.00
CA ALA A 231 -15.14 11.47 -5.64
C ALA A 231 -15.27 11.44 -7.17
N ARG A 232 -15.08 10.27 -7.79
CA ARG A 232 -15.31 10.04 -9.23
C ARG A 232 -16.46 9.07 -9.45
N SER A 233 -17.15 9.17 -10.59
CA SER A 233 -18.30 8.31 -10.91
C SER A 233 -17.87 6.88 -11.21
N LEU A 234 -18.76 5.92 -10.97
CA LEU A 234 -18.66 4.55 -11.49
C LEU A 234 -19.71 4.28 -12.57
N SER A 235 -20.46 5.31 -13.00
CA SER A 235 -21.49 5.14 -14.03
C SER A 235 -20.88 4.94 -15.41
N SER A 236 -21.52 4.09 -16.21
CA SER A 236 -21.27 3.96 -17.65
C SER A 236 -22.02 4.98 -18.49
N ASP A 237 -22.90 5.79 -17.89
CA ASP A 237 -23.61 6.86 -18.58
C ASP A 237 -22.62 7.88 -19.15
N ILE A 238 -23.01 8.53 -20.25
CA ILE A 238 -22.13 9.47 -20.96
C ILE A 238 -22.17 10.84 -20.28
N HIS A 239 -21.00 11.40 -20.02
CA HIS A 239 -20.80 12.80 -19.70
C HIS A 239 -20.87 13.61 -21.00
N GLU A 240 -21.84 14.50 -21.10
CA GLU A 240 -22.22 15.17 -22.35
C GLU A 240 -21.07 16.00 -22.93
N GLU A 241 -20.40 16.80 -22.11
CA GLU A 241 -19.35 17.72 -22.56
C GLU A 241 -18.10 17.00 -23.10
N SER A 242 -17.84 15.77 -22.64
CA SER A 242 -16.67 14.99 -23.05
C SER A 242 -16.98 13.89 -24.07
N GLY A 243 -18.24 13.47 -24.19
CA GLY A 243 -18.65 12.32 -24.97
C GLY A 243 -18.11 10.98 -24.45
N ARG A 244 -17.66 10.92 -23.19
CA ARG A 244 -17.08 9.71 -22.57
C ARG A 244 -17.93 9.23 -21.39
N PRO A 245 -17.84 7.95 -21.00
CA PRO A 245 -18.47 7.46 -19.78
C PRO A 245 -18.03 8.24 -18.53
N TRP A 246 -18.96 8.51 -17.63
CA TRP A 246 -18.72 9.20 -16.36
C TRP A 246 -17.63 8.53 -15.51
N ARG A 247 -17.45 7.20 -15.61
CA ARG A 247 -16.34 6.48 -14.95
C ARG A 247 -14.96 7.03 -15.33
N ASP A 248 -14.80 7.46 -16.58
CA ASP A 248 -13.51 7.92 -17.09
C ASP A 248 -13.19 9.34 -16.62
N ILE A 249 -14.20 10.12 -16.23
CA ILE A 249 -14.09 11.55 -15.96
C ILE A 249 -13.47 11.81 -14.59
N ALA A 250 -12.65 12.88 -14.52
CA ALA A 250 -12.03 13.35 -13.30
C ALA A 250 -13.08 13.77 -12.26
N GLY A 251 -12.68 13.77 -10.98
CA GLY A 251 -13.54 13.99 -9.84
C GLY A 251 -14.23 15.36 -9.84
N ARG A 252 -13.53 16.43 -10.25
CA ARG A 252 -14.12 17.80 -10.25
C ARG A 252 -15.44 17.88 -11.01
N TYR A 253 -15.58 17.21 -12.15
CA TYR A 253 -16.81 17.31 -12.95
C TYR A 253 -17.96 16.56 -12.29
N ARG A 254 -17.68 15.42 -11.63
CA ARG A 254 -18.68 14.75 -10.81
C ARG A 254 -19.10 15.64 -9.65
N ILE A 255 -18.15 16.27 -8.98
CA ILE A 255 -18.41 17.15 -7.84
C ILE A 255 -19.24 18.37 -8.29
N LYS A 256 -18.92 18.96 -9.45
CA LYS A 256 -19.73 19.99 -10.11
C LYS A 256 -21.15 19.52 -10.39
N ALA A 257 -21.32 18.30 -10.91
CA ALA A 257 -22.65 17.76 -11.20
C ALA A 257 -23.48 17.52 -9.93
N LEU A 258 -22.84 17.17 -8.80
CA LEU A 258 -23.52 16.98 -7.51
C LEU A 258 -23.82 18.30 -6.80
N TYR A 259 -22.91 19.26 -6.89
CA TYR A 259 -22.95 20.52 -6.15
C TYR A 259 -22.66 21.73 -7.07
N PRO A 260 -23.52 21.98 -8.09
CA PRO A 260 -23.27 23.03 -9.07
C PRO A 260 -23.24 24.44 -8.44
N ASP A 261 -23.98 24.63 -7.35
CA ASP A 261 -24.11 25.92 -6.66
C ASP A 261 -23.02 26.17 -5.61
N ILE A 262 -22.03 25.27 -5.47
CA ILE A 262 -20.92 25.39 -4.51
C ILE A 262 -19.58 25.31 -5.28
N PRO A 263 -19.23 26.36 -6.05
CA PRO A 263 -18.04 26.36 -6.91
C PRO A 263 -16.74 26.14 -6.16
N GLU A 264 -16.66 26.45 -4.87
CA GLU A 264 -15.47 26.21 -4.03
C GLU A 264 -15.09 24.72 -3.97
N LEU A 265 -16.02 23.80 -4.27
CA LEU A 265 -15.76 22.36 -4.29
C LEU A 265 -15.15 21.85 -5.59
N TRP A 266 -15.32 22.55 -6.72
CA TRP A 266 -14.91 22.04 -8.05
C TRP A 266 -14.20 23.05 -8.95
N HIS A 267 -14.23 24.33 -8.56
CA HIS A 267 -13.56 25.47 -9.18
C HIS A 267 -12.73 26.22 -8.12
N SER A 268 -11.88 25.47 -7.42
CA SER A 268 -11.15 25.95 -6.23
C SER A 268 -10.04 26.96 -6.53
N ARG A 269 -9.68 27.17 -7.80
CA ARG A 269 -8.61 28.08 -8.21
C ARG A 269 -9.06 28.90 -9.43
N PRO A 270 -10.06 29.78 -9.29
CA PRO A 270 -10.61 30.56 -10.43
C PRO A 270 -9.58 31.54 -11.01
N ASP A 271 -8.64 32.02 -10.21
CA ASP A 271 -7.62 32.99 -10.64
C ASP A 271 -6.45 32.34 -11.38
N ASN A 272 -6.34 31.01 -11.37
CA ASN A 272 -5.27 30.30 -12.05
C ASN A 272 -5.63 30.11 -13.53
N GLN A 273 -4.95 30.87 -14.40
CA GLN A 273 -5.14 30.85 -15.85
C GLN A 273 -4.26 29.79 -16.56
N GLY A 274 -3.65 28.87 -15.81
CA GLY A 274 -2.83 27.79 -16.37
C GLY A 274 -3.64 26.86 -17.27
N VAL A 275 -3.01 26.35 -18.34
CA VAL A 275 -3.65 25.45 -19.31
C VAL A 275 -4.15 24.13 -18.70
N ASP A 276 -3.59 23.77 -17.54
CA ASP A 276 -3.89 22.58 -16.75
C ASP A 276 -4.68 22.91 -15.46
N ASN A 277 -5.29 24.10 -15.36
CA ASN A 277 -5.96 24.50 -14.12
C ASN A 277 -7.03 23.49 -13.68
N GLU A 278 -7.78 22.93 -14.64
CA GLU A 278 -8.79 21.93 -14.35
C GLU A 278 -8.20 20.62 -13.76
N ARG A 279 -6.96 20.26 -14.14
CA ARG A 279 -6.22 19.15 -13.51
C ARG A 279 -5.87 19.48 -12.06
N ILE A 280 -5.41 20.71 -11.80
CA ILE A 280 -5.09 21.17 -10.44
C ILE A 280 -6.36 21.17 -9.58
N GLU A 281 -7.44 21.76 -10.09
CA GLU A 281 -8.73 21.82 -9.39
C GLU A 281 -9.25 20.43 -9.04
N ASP A 282 -9.08 19.43 -9.91
CA ASP A 282 -9.47 18.04 -9.61
C ASP A 282 -8.85 17.51 -8.33
N MET A 283 -7.56 17.78 -8.10
CA MET A 283 -6.86 17.31 -6.91
C MET A 283 -7.39 17.99 -5.65
N TYR A 284 -7.62 19.31 -5.70
CA TYR A 284 -8.17 20.08 -4.58
C TYR A 284 -9.66 19.81 -4.31
N SER A 285 -10.40 19.40 -5.33
CA SER A 285 -11.84 19.09 -5.22
C SER A 285 -12.09 17.86 -4.34
N ARG A 286 -11.16 16.90 -4.32
CA ARG A 286 -11.30 15.63 -3.58
C ARG A 286 -11.35 15.81 -2.06
N PRO A 287 -10.39 16.48 -1.40
CA PRO A 287 -10.50 16.79 0.02
C PRO A 287 -11.60 17.82 0.30
N ALA A 288 -11.90 18.74 -0.63
CA ALA A 288 -13.02 19.67 -0.47
C ALA A 288 -14.37 18.93 -0.37
N LEU A 289 -14.61 17.93 -1.21
CA LEU A 289 -15.77 17.05 -1.11
C LEU A 289 -15.81 16.33 0.23
N ALA A 290 -14.70 15.72 0.66
CA ALA A 290 -14.63 15.00 1.94
C ALA A 290 -14.95 15.90 3.14
N ASN A 291 -14.45 17.14 3.12
CA ASN A 291 -14.76 18.14 4.12
C ASN A 291 -16.23 18.54 4.09
N HIS A 292 -16.79 18.75 2.90
CA HIS A 292 -18.18 19.17 2.70
C HIS A 292 -19.18 18.16 3.25
N VAL A 293 -18.95 16.86 2.97
CA VAL A 293 -19.83 15.78 3.46
C VAL A 293 -19.51 15.37 4.91
N ASN A 294 -18.60 16.08 5.58
CA ASN A 294 -18.13 15.78 6.94
C ASN A 294 -17.73 14.31 7.09
N ALA A 295 -16.87 13.82 6.19
CA ALA A 295 -16.44 12.43 6.17
C ALA A 295 -15.65 12.06 7.43
N ALA A 296 -15.84 10.84 7.93
CA ALA A 296 -15.05 10.26 9.02
C ALA A 296 -13.63 9.89 8.58
N ALA A 297 -13.43 9.62 7.29
CA ALA A 297 -12.11 9.46 6.67
C ALA A 297 -12.19 9.64 5.15
N SER A 298 -11.04 9.90 4.53
CA SER A 298 -10.87 9.86 3.07
C SER A 298 -9.72 8.94 2.64
N ILE A 299 -9.94 8.13 1.61
CA ILE A 299 -8.94 7.23 1.05
C ILE A 299 -8.79 7.52 -0.45
N HIS A 300 -7.56 7.86 -0.85
CA HIS A 300 -7.20 8.19 -2.23
C HIS A 300 -6.35 7.06 -2.82
N ILE A 301 -6.81 6.40 -3.89
CA ILE A 301 -6.13 5.26 -4.51
C ILE A 301 -5.46 5.71 -5.80
N HIS A 302 -4.15 5.53 -5.88
CA HIS A 302 -3.26 5.89 -6.98
C HIS A 302 -2.37 4.71 -7.38
N THR A 303 -1.58 4.90 -8.43
CA THR A 303 -0.46 4.02 -8.81
C THR A 303 0.79 4.83 -9.07
N ASN A 304 1.97 4.32 -8.74
CA ASN A 304 3.20 5.08 -8.80
C ASN A 304 3.99 4.85 -10.10
N ALA A 305 4.96 5.72 -10.36
CA ALA A 305 5.88 5.66 -11.48
C ALA A 305 7.31 5.95 -11.02
N TRP A 306 8.26 5.09 -11.39
CA TRP A 306 9.69 5.28 -11.13
C TRP A 306 10.56 4.45 -12.09
N GLU A 307 11.82 4.20 -11.71
CA GLU A 307 12.72 3.19 -12.30
C GLU A 307 11.99 1.83 -12.46
N PRO A 308 12.14 1.13 -13.60
CA PRO A 308 11.37 -0.10 -13.90
C PRO A 308 11.51 -1.23 -12.88
N GLU A 309 12.58 -1.24 -12.08
CA GLU A 309 12.85 -2.24 -11.06
C GLU A 309 12.09 -1.98 -9.75
N THR A 310 11.61 -0.75 -9.51
CA THR A 310 10.95 -0.36 -8.27
C THR A 310 9.51 -0.85 -8.25
N ARG A 311 9.11 -1.44 -7.12
CA ARG A 311 7.80 -2.08 -6.97
C ARG A 311 7.23 -2.01 -5.56
N GLY A 312 5.95 -2.32 -5.46
CA GLY A 312 5.19 -2.46 -4.23
C GLY A 312 4.26 -1.29 -3.92
N ALA A 313 3.44 -1.49 -2.88
CA ALA A 313 2.50 -0.49 -2.40
C ALA A 313 3.15 0.47 -1.39
N ARG A 314 2.82 1.76 -1.49
CA ARG A 314 3.19 2.84 -0.57
C ARG A 314 1.94 3.50 0.01
N PHE A 315 2.04 4.00 1.23
CA PHE A 315 0.94 4.64 1.95
C PHE A 315 1.42 5.96 2.51
N TYR A 316 0.69 7.02 2.23
CA TYR A 316 1.08 8.37 2.64
C TYR A 316 0.01 9.05 3.48
N TYR A 317 0.46 9.95 4.35
CA TYR A 317 -0.36 10.84 5.16
C TYR A 317 0.28 12.24 5.22
N GLN A 318 -0.53 13.26 5.51
CA GLN A 318 -0.02 14.62 5.67
C GLN A 318 0.78 14.76 6.99
N LYS A 319 1.98 15.35 6.90
CA LYS A 319 2.82 15.63 8.08
C LYS A 319 2.03 16.42 9.16
N GLY A 320 2.22 16.04 10.41
CA GLY A 320 1.56 16.67 11.56
C GLY A 320 0.15 16.15 11.86
N GLN A 321 -0.35 15.15 11.12
CA GLN A 321 -1.67 14.55 11.35
C GLN A 321 -1.55 13.13 11.93
N PRO A 322 -1.56 12.95 13.28
CA PRO A 322 -1.34 11.64 13.91
C PRO A 322 -2.45 10.62 13.59
N GLU A 323 -3.71 11.05 13.47
CA GLU A 323 -4.80 10.13 13.11
C GLU A 323 -4.69 9.67 11.65
N SER A 324 -4.25 10.54 10.72
CA SER A 324 -3.94 10.16 9.34
C SER A 324 -2.75 9.19 9.28
N LYS A 325 -1.73 9.35 10.13
CA LYS A 325 -0.64 8.37 10.29
C LYS A 325 -1.17 7.01 10.76
N ARG A 326 -2.05 7.01 11.76
CA ARG A 326 -2.69 5.80 12.31
C ARG A 326 -3.52 5.09 11.24
N LEU A 327 -4.28 5.84 10.45
CA LEU A 327 -5.02 5.32 9.30
C LEU A 327 -4.06 4.70 8.26
N ALA A 328 -3.11 5.47 7.72
CA ALA A 328 -2.19 5.01 6.68
C ALA A 328 -1.40 3.76 7.11
N SER A 329 -0.97 3.70 8.36
CA SER A 329 -0.24 2.55 8.92
C SER A 329 -1.14 1.33 9.12
N SER A 330 -2.40 1.53 9.52
CA SER A 330 -3.38 0.45 9.58
C SER A 330 -3.66 -0.13 8.19
N LEU A 331 -3.83 0.73 7.18
CA LEU A 331 -4.03 0.31 5.79
C LEU A 331 -2.83 -0.48 5.27
N ALA A 332 -1.61 0.04 5.45
CA ALA A 332 -0.38 -0.63 5.05
C ALA A 332 -0.26 -2.03 5.67
N CYS A 333 -0.53 -2.14 6.96
CA CYS A 333 -0.39 -3.40 7.67
C CYS A 333 -1.36 -4.48 7.21
N HIS A 334 -2.62 -4.14 6.97
CA HIS A 334 -3.66 -5.11 6.57
C HIS A 334 -3.64 -5.43 5.07
N VAL A 335 -3.25 -4.49 4.21
CA VAL A 335 -2.90 -4.81 2.81
C VAL A 335 -1.74 -5.81 2.76
N ARG A 336 -0.71 -5.59 3.58
CA ARG A 336 0.42 -6.51 3.70
C ARG A 336 0.00 -7.87 4.24
N GLU A 337 -0.84 -7.91 5.27
CA GLU A 337 -1.38 -9.14 5.85
C GLU A 337 -2.09 -9.98 4.77
N VAL A 338 -3.07 -9.40 4.09
CA VAL A 338 -3.86 -10.11 3.08
C VAL A 338 -2.98 -10.55 1.92
N LEU A 339 -2.24 -9.66 1.27
CA LEU A 339 -1.45 -10.00 0.08
C LEU A 339 -0.36 -11.04 0.37
N LYS A 340 0.38 -10.92 1.49
CA LYS A 340 1.43 -11.89 1.83
C LYS A 340 0.89 -13.24 2.30
N SER A 341 -0.37 -13.30 2.74
CA SER A 341 -1.04 -14.56 3.07
C SER A 341 -1.38 -15.38 1.82
N ARG A 342 -1.50 -14.72 0.66
CA ARG A 342 -1.94 -15.33 -0.60
C ARG A 342 -0.77 -15.96 -1.37
N PRO A 343 -0.87 -17.24 -1.78
CA PRO A 343 0.20 -17.92 -2.51
C PRO A 343 0.49 -17.32 -3.89
N GLU A 344 -0.43 -16.54 -4.45
CA GLU A 344 -0.27 -15.81 -5.72
C GLU A 344 0.61 -14.56 -5.60
N PHE A 345 0.73 -14.00 -4.39
CA PHE A 345 1.40 -12.72 -4.13
C PHE A 345 2.42 -12.75 -2.97
N PRO A 346 3.19 -13.84 -2.74
CA PRO A 346 4.04 -13.99 -1.56
C PRO A 346 5.15 -12.93 -1.49
N ASP A 347 5.63 -12.50 -2.65
CA ASP A 347 6.72 -11.54 -2.82
C ASP A 347 6.22 -10.14 -3.23
N TYR A 348 4.92 -9.85 -3.05
CA TYR A 348 4.43 -8.50 -3.26
C TYR A 348 4.94 -7.59 -2.14
N VAL A 349 5.60 -6.50 -2.53
CA VAL A 349 6.21 -5.56 -1.58
C VAL A 349 5.10 -4.61 -1.11
N VAL A 350 4.98 -4.45 0.20
CA VAL A 350 4.06 -3.51 0.83
C VAL A 350 4.82 -2.84 1.97
N ASP A 351 4.77 -1.53 2.03
CA ASP A 351 5.35 -0.77 3.13
C ASP A 351 4.84 -1.27 4.49
N ALA A 352 5.70 -1.20 5.50
CA ALA A 352 5.34 -1.65 6.84
C ALA A 352 4.42 -0.66 7.57
N VAL A 353 4.59 0.63 7.29
CA VAL A 353 3.91 1.76 7.93
C VAL A 353 3.67 2.86 6.90
N GLY A 354 2.79 3.80 7.22
CA GLY A 354 2.61 4.99 6.38
C GLY A 354 3.79 5.94 6.46
N ARG A 355 4.03 6.70 5.39
CA ARG A 355 5.07 7.74 5.28
C ARG A 355 4.45 9.13 5.18
N THR A 356 5.19 10.16 5.58
CA THR A 356 4.79 11.53 5.30
C THR A 356 4.82 11.80 3.79
N GLY A 357 3.82 12.56 3.32
CA GLY A 357 3.72 13.03 1.96
C GLY A 357 3.03 14.39 1.94
N ASN A 358 3.36 15.22 0.94
CA ASN A 358 2.79 16.55 0.78
C ASN A 358 1.96 16.60 -0.51
N TYR A 359 0.81 15.93 -0.50
CA TYR A 359 -0.09 15.85 -1.65
C TYR A 359 -1.28 16.79 -1.48
N ALA A 360 -1.73 17.42 -2.57
CA ALA A 360 -2.89 18.31 -2.55
C ALA A 360 -4.13 17.63 -1.93
N GLU A 361 -4.33 16.33 -2.22
CA GLU A 361 -5.42 15.52 -1.68
C GLU A 361 -5.38 15.35 -0.15
N LEU A 362 -4.21 15.50 0.48
CA LEU A 362 -4.03 15.31 1.91
C LEU A 362 -3.95 16.64 2.68
N ARG A 363 -3.41 17.70 2.08
CA ARG A 363 -3.11 18.98 2.74
C ARG A 363 -4.32 19.62 3.44
N SER A 364 -5.47 19.62 2.76
CA SER A 364 -6.69 20.31 3.22
C SER A 364 -7.73 19.37 3.82
N ALA A 365 -7.43 18.08 3.96
CA ALA A 365 -8.33 17.12 4.59
C ALA A 365 -8.48 17.43 6.09
N LYS A 366 -9.73 17.58 6.55
CA LYS A 366 -10.08 17.86 7.96
C LYS A 366 -10.39 16.61 8.78
N MET A 367 -10.18 15.44 8.19
CA MET A 367 -10.40 14.13 8.75
C MET A 367 -9.18 13.25 8.51
N PRO A 368 -9.06 12.10 9.17
CA PRO A 368 -8.04 11.11 8.83
C PRO A 368 -8.05 10.80 7.34
N SER A 369 -6.94 11.07 6.65
CA SER A 369 -6.81 10.91 5.21
C SER A 369 -5.55 10.16 4.82
N SER A 370 -5.64 9.25 3.86
CA SER A 370 -4.48 8.53 3.34
C SER A 370 -4.51 8.42 1.82
N LEU A 371 -3.34 8.60 1.20
CA LEU A 371 -3.10 8.33 -0.21
C LEU A 371 -2.35 7.00 -0.31
N ILE A 372 -2.90 6.08 -1.09
CA ILE A 372 -2.33 4.76 -1.35
C ILE A 372 -1.81 4.76 -2.78
N GLU A 373 -0.52 4.53 -2.95
CA GLU A 373 0.05 4.12 -4.23
C GLU A 373 0.09 2.59 -4.23
N ILE A 374 -0.85 1.92 -4.92
CA ILE A 374 -1.04 0.47 -4.71
C ILE A 374 0.01 -0.41 -5.41
N GLY A 375 0.78 0.15 -6.33
CA GLY A 375 1.85 -0.50 -7.09
C GLY A 375 2.47 0.44 -8.11
N PHE A 376 3.59 0.04 -8.72
CA PHE A 376 4.29 0.84 -9.74
C PHE A 376 3.86 0.41 -11.15
N HIS A 377 3.16 1.28 -11.89
CA HIS A 377 2.74 0.95 -13.26
C HIS A 377 3.91 0.96 -14.25
N THR A 378 5.08 1.50 -13.88
CA THR A 378 6.33 1.39 -14.65
C THR A 378 7.09 0.10 -14.39
N ASN A 379 6.64 -0.73 -13.43
CA ASN A 379 7.19 -2.05 -13.18
C ASN A 379 6.29 -3.13 -13.80
N GLU A 380 6.87 -3.98 -14.63
CA GLU A 380 6.12 -5.00 -15.38
C GLU A 380 5.32 -5.95 -14.46
N LYS A 381 5.91 -6.38 -13.33
CA LYS A 381 5.25 -7.34 -12.42
C LYS A 381 4.09 -6.70 -11.67
N ASP A 382 4.26 -5.45 -11.22
CA ASP A 382 3.19 -4.72 -10.54
C ASP A 382 2.09 -4.31 -11.50
N ALA A 383 2.43 -3.82 -12.70
CA ALA A 383 1.46 -3.52 -13.75
C ALA A 383 0.62 -4.77 -14.10
N ALA A 384 1.26 -5.93 -14.26
CA ALA A 384 0.56 -7.19 -14.48
C ALA A 384 -0.30 -7.59 -13.27
N ALA A 385 0.18 -7.41 -12.03
CA ALA A 385 -0.60 -7.72 -10.83
C ALA A 385 -1.86 -6.85 -10.72
N MET A 386 -1.73 -5.53 -10.91
CA MET A 386 -2.85 -4.57 -10.83
C MET A 386 -3.96 -4.83 -11.86
N GLN A 387 -3.61 -5.44 -13.00
CA GLN A 387 -4.56 -5.88 -14.04
C GLN A 387 -5.36 -7.14 -13.63
N ARG A 388 -4.91 -7.91 -12.63
CA ARG A 388 -5.61 -9.14 -12.21
C ARG A 388 -6.80 -8.84 -11.27
N PRO A 389 -7.98 -9.45 -11.51
CA PRO A 389 -9.13 -9.30 -10.63
C PRO A 389 -8.90 -9.78 -9.19
N ASP A 390 -8.12 -10.85 -9.00
CA ASP A 390 -7.81 -11.41 -7.68
C ASP A 390 -6.91 -10.48 -6.86
N PHE A 391 -5.88 -9.87 -7.48
CA PHE A 391 -5.06 -8.85 -6.84
C PHE A 391 -5.92 -7.67 -6.37
N ARG A 392 -6.78 -7.12 -7.24
CA ARG A 392 -7.68 -6.02 -6.87
C ARG A 392 -8.58 -6.40 -5.70
N LYS A 393 -9.16 -7.60 -5.74
CA LYS A 393 -10.01 -8.12 -4.66
C LYS A 393 -9.26 -8.19 -3.33
N PHE A 394 -8.07 -8.78 -3.30
CA PHE A 394 -7.30 -8.98 -2.07
C PHE A 394 -6.68 -7.69 -1.54
N ALA A 395 -6.11 -6.86 -2.42
CA ALA A 395 -5.58 -5.56 -2.04
C ALA A 395 -6.67 -4.69 -1.39
N MET A 396 -7.86 -4.63 -2.00
CA MET A 396 -8.96 -3.82 -1.45
C MET A 396 -9.58 -4.42 -0.20
N ALA A 397 -9.55 -5.75 -0.02
CA ALA A 397 -9.97 -6.36 1.23
C ALA A 397 -9.03 -5.96 2.38
N GLY A 398 -7.73 -5.89 2.12
CA GLY A 398 -6.75 -5.35 3.07
C GLY A 398 -7.00 -3.87 3.39
N VAL A 399 -7.35 -3.04 2.40
CA VAL A 399 -7.72 -1.63 2.63
C VAL A 399 -8.97 -1.52 3.48
N ARG A 400 -10.02 -2.29 3.18
CA ARG A 400 -11.24 -2.36 3.99
C ARG A 400 -10.94 -2.77 5.42
N LYS A 401 -10.28 -3.91 5.63
CA LYS A 401 -9.89 -4.41 6.95
C LYS A 401 -9.09 -3.36 7.74
N GLY A 402 -8.13 -2.72 7.08
CA GLY A 402 -7.32 -1.67 7.69
C GLY A 402 -8.14 -0.45 8.13
N TYR A 403 -9.13 -0.04 7.34
CA TYR A 403 -10.04 1.04 7.73
C TYR A 403 -10.96 0.65 8.90
N GLU A 404 -11.53 -0.57 8.88
CA GLU A 404 -12.39 -1.05 9.97
C GLU A 404 -11.66 -1.13 11.30
N LEU A 405 -10.45 -1.68 11.30
CA LEU A 405 -9.64 -1.80 12.52
C LEU A 405 -9.10 -0.45 12.99
N PHE A 406 -8.81 0.47 12.07
CA PHE A 406 -8.55 1.87 12.40
C PHE A 406 -9.74 2.49 13.15
N ARG A 407 -10.97 2.34 12.65
CA ARG A 407 -12.18 2.85 13.34
C ARG A 407 -12.38 2.21 14.71
N ALA A 408 -12.11 0.91 14.82
CA ALA A 408 -12.24 0.17 16.07
C ALA A 408 -11.13 0.46 17.09
N GLY A 409 -10.10 1.23 16.73
CA GLY A 409 -8.95 1.49 17.60
C GLY A 409 -8.08 0.25 17.84
N VAL A 410 -8.17 -0.75 16.97
CA VAL A 410 -7.46 -2.02 17.11
C VAL A 410 -6.10 -1.90 16.43
N ALA A 411 -5.03 -2.24 17.17
CA ALA A 411 -3.68 -2.28 16.63
C ALA A 411 -3.53 -3.40 15.58
N CYS A 412 -2.58 -3.25 14.67
CA CYS A 412 -2.31 -4.30 13.70
C CYS A 412 -1.67 -5.53 14.38
N ASP A 413 -2.43 -6.61 14.47
CA ASP A 413 -1.94 -7.94 14.85
C ASP A 413 -2.45 -8.97 13.81
N PRO A 414 -1.56 -9.51 12.95
CA PRO A 414 -1.94 -10.43 11.89
C PRO A 414 -2.59 -11.73 12.41
N PHE A 415 -3.67 -12.14 11.76
CA PHE A 415 -4.34 -13.40 12.03
C PHE A 415 -3.42 -14.58 11.76
N LYS A 416 -3.22 -15.42 12.79
CA LYS A 416 -2.44 -16.66 12.70
C LYS A 416 -3.07 -17.74 13.55
N VAL A 417 -3.15 -18.96 13.01
CA VAL A 417 -3.46 -20.14 13.82
C VAL A 417 -2.19 -20.61 14.52
N THR A 418 -2.18 -20.49 15.84
CA THR A 418 -1.00 -20.75 16.68
C THR A 418 -0.90 -22.23 17.06
N SER A 419 -2.02 -22.89 17.32
CA SER A 419 -2.07 -24.32 17.59
C SER A 419 -3.42 -24.92 17.18
N ILE A 420 -3.42 -26.23 16.97
CA ILE A 420 -4.61 -27.04 16.75
C ILE A 420 -4.51 -28.21 17.72
N THR A 421 -5.59 -28.51 18.43
CA THR A 421 -5.65 -29.68 19.30
C THR A 421 -5.57 -30.94 18.44
N ASN A 422 -4.61 -31.82 18.70
CA ASN A 422 -4.60 -33.16 18.11
C ASN A 422 -5.80 -33.95 18.66
N ILE A 423 -6.49 -34.66 17.79
CA ILE A 423 -7.77 -35.30 18.14
C ILE A 423 -7.64 -36.81 18.03
N SER A 424 -8.02 -37.51 19.10
CA SER A 424 -8.11 -38.96 19.17
C SER A 424 -9.53 -39.41 19.53
N THR A 425 -10.54 -38.94 18.79
CA THR A 425 -11.96 -39.23 19.09
C THR A 425 -12.60 -40.18 18.08
N PHE A 426 -13.49 -41.03 18.59
CA PHE A 426 -14.27 -42.00 17.83
C PHE A 426 -15.65 -41.40 17.52
N GLY A 427 -16.05 -41.29 16.26
CA GLY A 427 -17.35 -40.71 15.92
C GLY A 427 -17.48 -40.24 14.46
N SER A 428 -18.71 -39.99 14.03
CA SER A 428 -19.01 -39.42 12.70
C SER A 428 -18.58 -37.94 12.58
N THR A 429 -18.56 -37.21 13.70
CA THR A 429 -18.26 -35.77 13.76
C THR A 429 -17.17 -35.51 14.78
N ILE A 430 -16.17 -34.72 14.38
CA ILE A 430 -15.04 -34.26 15.20
C ILE A 430 -15.21 -32.75 15.43
N SER A 431 -15.15 -32.29 16.68
CA SER A 431 -15.00 -30.87 17.01
C SER A 431 -13.51 -30.53 17.05
N LEU A 432 -13.05 -29.71 16.11
CA LEU A 432 -11.68 -29.23 16.02
C LEU A 432 -11.55 -27.86 16.66
N GLN A 433 -10.66 -27.79 17.65
CA GLN A 433 -10.31 -26.57 18.33
C GLN A 433 -8.97 -26.04 17.83
N ALA A 434 -8.96 -24.78 17.40
CA ALA A 434 -7.76 -24.08 16.94
C ALA A 434 -7.57 -22.79 17.76
N THR A 435 -6.40 -22.64 18.37
CA THR A 435 -6.05 -21.36 19.01
C THR A 435 -5.48 -20.41 17.97
N TYR A 436 -5.80 -19.13 18.08
CA TYR A 436 -5.33 -18.11 17.14
C TYR A 436 -4.81 -16.85 17.84
N SER A 437 -4.05 -16.05 17.11
CA SER A 437 -3.69 -14.67 17.47
C SER A 437 -4.18 -13.72 16.38
N GLY A 438 -4.12 -12.42 16.65
CA GLY A 438 -4.57 -11.40 15.71
C GLY A 438 -6.08 -11.22 15.65
N THR A 439 -6.51 -10.48 14.63
CA THR A 439 -7.90 -10.06 14.47
C THR A 439 -8.48 -10.65 13.17
N PRO A 440 -8.91 -11.93 13.18
CA PRO A 440 -9.58 -12.51 12.01
C PRO A 440 -10.94 -11.88 11.80
N THR A 441 -11.34 -11.79 10.54
CA THR A 441 -12.68 -11.37 10.17
C THR A 441 -13.58 -12.59 9.99
N PHE A 442 -14.62 -12.70 10.80
CA PHE A 442 -15.50 -13.87 10.80
C PHE A 442 -16.58 -13.82 9.72
N PRO A 443 -16.96 -14.95 9.10
CA PRO A 443 -16.56 -16.31 9.46
C PRO A 443 -15.11 -16.64 9.05
N VAL A 444 -14.48 -17.52 9.83
CA VAL A 444 -13.23 -18.17 9.41
C VAL A 444 -13.61 -19.50 8.76
N TYR A 445 -13.21 -19.68 7.51
CA TYR A 445 -13.40 -20.91 6.75
C TYR A 445 -12.21 -21.83 6.94
N LEU A 446 -12.47 -23.10 7.15
CA LEU A 446 -11.47 -24.14 7.27
C LEU A 446 -11.58 -25.10 6.08
N GLU A 447 -10.53 -25.19 5.29
CA GLU A 447 -10.32 -26.24 4.29
C GLU A 447 -9.29 -27.25 4.84
N LEU A 448 -9.68 -28.52 4.89
CA LEU A 448 -8.87 -29.62 5.39
C LEU A 448 -8.52 -30.56 4.26
N GLY A 449 -7.27 -30.51 3.82
CA GLY A 449 -6.69 -31.52 2.93
C GLY A 449 -6.11 -32.68 3.73
N ASP A 450 -6.43 -33.92 3.35
CA ASP A 450 -5.78 -35.13 3.87
C ASP A 450 -4.63 -35.62 2.97
N GLU A 451 -3.81 -36.52 3.47
CA GLU A 451 -2.68 -37.13 2.74
C GLU A 451 -3.09 -37.96 1.50
N PHE A 452 -4.39 -38.17 1.28
CA PHE A 452 -4.96 -38.91 0.16
C PHE A 452 -5.64 -37.99 -0.86
N GLY A 453 -5.54 -36.67 -0.70
CA GLY A 453 -6.11 -35.68 -1.61
C GLY A 453 -7.61 -35.42 -1.43
N ASN A 454 -8.24 -35.88 -0.33
CA ASN A 454 -9.61 -35.49 -0.01
C ASN A 454 -9.63 -34.14 0.68
N VAL A 455 -10.68 -33.36 0.39
CA VAL A 455 -10.88 -32.04 0.97
C VAL A 455 -12.20 -32.01 1.74
N THR A 456 -12.15 -31.51 2.98
CA THR A 456 -13.33 -31.26 3.83
C THR A 456 -13.39 -29.79 4.20
N TYR A 457 -14.59 -29.21 4.21
CA TYR A 457 -14.79 -27.82 4.57
C TYR A 457 -15.57 -27.71 5.89
N ALA A 458 -15.20 -26.73 6.70
CA ALA A 458 -15.92 -26.31 7.90
C ALA A 458 -15.83 -24.78 8.04
N GLN A 459 -16.59 -24.20 8.95
CA GLN A 459 -16.49 -22.77 9.25
C GLN A 459 -16.75 -22.50 10.73
N ALA A 460 -16.13 -21.46 11.25
CA ALA A 460 -16.43 -20.87 12.54
C ALA A 460 -17.04 -19.48 12.30
N SER A 461 -18.30 -19.28 12.66
CA SER A 461 -18.99 -17.99 12.47
C SER A 461 -18.65 -16.94 13.53
N SER A 462 -18.06 -17.36 14.65
CA SER A 462 -17.63 -16.53 15.76
C SER A 462 -16.57 -17.28 16.59
N PRO A 463 -15.80 -16.61 17.46
CA PRO A 463 -14.92 -17.32 18.39
C PRO A 463 -15.75 -18.12 19.41
N ALA A 464 -15.28 -19.32 19.77
CA ALA A 464 -15.88 -20.17 20.79
C ALA A 464 -15.50 -19.71 22.21
N ALA A 465 -14.30 -19.17 22.35
CA ALA A 465 -13.76 -18.49 23.54
C ALA A 465 -12.71 -17.46 23.07
N PRO A 466 -12.18 -16.57 23.94
CA PRO A 466 -11.09 -15.69 23.55
C PRO A 466 -9.95 -16.47 22.90
N ASN A 467 -9.58 -16.09 21.68
CA ASN A 467 -8.49 -16.72 20.91
C ASN A 467 -8.72 -18.20 20.56
N LEU A 468 -9.97 -18.68 20.56
CA LEU A 468 -10.33 -20.06 20.24
C LEU A 468 -11.39 -20.13 19.13
N LEU A 469 -11.08 -20.88 18.07
CA LEU A 469 -12.02 -21.28 17.03
C LEU A 469 -12.44 -22.72 17.26
N GLU A 470 -13.71 -23.02 16.94
CA GLU A 470 -14.25 -24.37 16.97
C GLU A 470 -14.91 -24.69 15.63
N PHE A 471 -14.62 -25.87 15.08
CA PHE A 471 -15.10 -26.33 13.78
C PHE A 471 -15.66 -27.76 13.88
N ASP A 472 -16.88 -27.97 13.39
CA ASP A 472 -17.44 -29.31 13.26
C ASP A 472 -17.06 -29.94 11.92
N ILE A 473 -16.36 -31.07 11.97
CA ILE A 473 -15.83 -31.77 10.78
C ILE A 473 -16.41 -33.18 10.74
N GLN A 474 -16.89 -33.61 9.57
CA GLN A 474 -17.40 -34.98 9.39
C GLN A 474 -16.27 -35.91 8.93
N CYS A 475 -15.98 -36.96 9.69
CA CYS A 475 -15.02 -37.99 9.27
C CYS A 475 -15.67 -38.94 8.27
N ARG A 476 -15.07 -39.07 7.08
CA ARG A 476 -15.48 -40.07 6.09
C ARG A 476 -14.60 -41.32 6.22
N ARG A 477 -15.20 -42.41 6.76
CA ARG A 477 -14.75 -43.82 6.77
C ARG A 477 -13.23 -44.06 6.58
N ARG A 478 -12.42 -43.89 7.62
CA ARG A 478 -11.06 -44.46 7.69
C ARG A 478 -10.79 -45.05 9.08
N ARG A 479 -9.78 -45.93 9.16
CA ARG A 479 -9.26 -46.54 10.40
C ARG A 479 -7.76 -46.30 10.45
N ALA A 480 -7.36 -45.04 10.60
CA ALA A 480 -5.96 -44.67 10.70
C ALA A 480 -5.82 -43.26 11.29
N GLN A 481 -4.64 -43.01 11.86
CA GLN A 481 -4.15 -41.67 12.09
C GLN A 481 -3.92 -41.00 10.73
N VAL A 482 -4.57 -39.86 10.48
CA VAL A 482 -4.47 -39.11 9.21
C VAL A 482 -3.79 -37.77 9.47
N LYS A 483 -2.84 -37.42 8.61
CA LYS A 483 -2.23 -36.08 8.60
C LYS A 483 -3.11 -35.13 7.81
N PHE A 484 -3.41 -33.99 8.41
CA PHE A 484 -4.19 -32.93 7.81
C PHE A 484 -3.37 -31.65 7.69
N VAL A 485 -3.68 -30.85 6.66
CA VAL A 485 -3.29 -29.44 6.60
C VAL A 485 -4.56 -28.61 6.61
N GLY A 486 -4.77 -27.84 7.67
CA GLY A 486 -5.85 -26.88 7.77
C GLY A 486 -5.44 -25.55 7.15
N TYR A 487 -6.20 -25.09 6.17
CA TYR A 487 -6.14 -23.77 5.59
C TYR A 487 -7.31 -22.95 6.16
N PHE A 488 -6.99 -21.85 6.82
CA PHE A 488 -7.93 -20.97 7.48
C PHE A 488 -7.97 -19.66 6.71
N ASP A 489 -9.09 -19.40 6.04
CA ASP A 489 -9.34 -18.18 5.27
C ASP A 489 -10.41 -17.37 6.00
N ASP A 490 -10.07 -16.15 6.41
CA ASP A 490 -11.03 -15.25 7.04
C ASP A 490 -11.86 -14.49 5.96
N ASP A 491 -12.94 -13.81 6.35
CA ASP A 491 -13.82 -13.12 5.40
C ASP A 491 -13.16 -11.89 4.73
N ASP A 492 -11.97 -11.50 5.21
CA ASP A 492 -11.09 -10.50 4.63
C ASP A 492 -9.96 -11.11 3.80
N TYR A 493 -10.02 -12.40 3.50
CA TYR A 493 -9.10 -13.11 2.62
C TYR A 493 -7.70 -13.35 3.22
N VAL A 494 -7.56 -13.28 4.54
CA VAL A 494 -6.32 -13.64 5.23
C VAL A 494 -6.21 -15.15 5.35
N LEU A 495 -5.26 -15.73 4.63
CA LEU A 495 -5.00 -17.16 4.61
C LEU A 495 -3.87 -17.55 5.57
N THR A 496 -4.18 -18.36 6.57
CA THR A 496 -3.15 -19.01 7.42
C THR A 496 -3.28 -20.52 7.33
N LYS A 497 -2.18 -21.25 7.56
CA LYS A 497 -2.20 -22.71 7.50
C LYS A 497 -1.50 -23.35 8.68
N LYS A 498 -2.03 -24.48 9.12
CA LYS A 498 -1.44 -25.25 10.21
C LYS A 498 -1.60 -26.75 9.98
N PRO A 499 -0.50 -27.51 9.92
CA PRO A 499 -0.58 -28.97 9.88
C PRO A 499 -0.92 -29.51 11.27
N PHE A 500 -1.69 -30.59 11.30
CA PHE A 500 -1.99 -31.34 12.51
C PHE A 500 -2.31 -32.80 12.18
N THR A 501 -2.49 -33.61 13.21
CA THR A 501 -2.81 -35.03 13.04
C THR A 501 -4.07 -35.35 13.82
N ALA A 502 -4.98 -36.10 13.22
CA ALA A 502 -6.19 -36.56 13.88
C ALA A 502 -6.49 -38.02 13.55
N ASP A 503 -7.02 -38.74 14.54
CA ASP A 503 -7.53 -40.08 14.34
C ASP A 503 -9.01 -39.98 13.91
N CYS A 504 -9.29 -40.21 12.64
CA CYS A 504 -10.66 -40.34 12.15
C CYS A 504 -11.06 -41.82 12.20
N TRP A 505 -11.90 -42.21 13.16
CA TRP A 505 -12.45 -43.56 13.27
C TRP A 505 -13.94 -43.57 12.91
N GLY A 506 -14.29 -44.16 11.76
CA GLY A 506 -15.70 -44.37 11.36
C GLY A 506 -16.25 -45.71 11.84
N TRP A 507 -17.54 -45.77 12.19
CA TRP A 507 -18.26 -47.04 12.38
C TRP A 507 -18.20 -47.87 11.08
N MET A 508 -17.60 -49.05 11.14
CA MET A 508 -17.84 -50.08 10.13
C MET A 508 -19.20 -50.69 10.46
N GLY A 509 -20.26 -50.21 9.81
CA GLY A 509 -21.50 -50.99 9.74
C GLY A 509 -21.15 -52.35 9.14
N GLY A 510 -21.37 -53.40 9.93
CA GLY A 510 -21.17 -54.80 9.53
C GLY A 510 -22.18 -55.26 8.49
#